data_AF-A0AAD4KWV2-F1
#
_entry.id   AF-A0AAD4KWV2-F1
#
_cell.length_a   1.000
_cell.length_b   1.000
_cell.length_c   1.000
_cell.angle_alpha   90.00
_cell.angle_beta   90.00
_cell.angle_gamma   90.00
#
_symmetry.space_group_name_H-M   'P 1'
#
loop_
_entity.id
_entity.type
_entity.pdbx_description
1 polymer ?
#
loop_
_entity_poly.entity_id
_entity_poly.type
_entity_poly.pdbx_seq_one_letter_code
_entity_poly.pdbx_strand_id
1 'polypeptide(L)' 'IVGSAMLLVATAIFLYYTTWTILMPFVDTGHPLHDLFPPRVWAIRIPVILTLLGSAVVGSFLGIVMIRSSRRK' A
#
# COMPACT_ATOMS: atom_id res chain seq x y z
N ILE A 1 13.65 16.47 -14.51
CA ILE A 1 13.88 15.07 -14.93
C ILE A 1 13.50 14.08 -13.83
N VAL A 2 14.10 14.16 -12.63
CA VAL A 2 13.80 13.22 -11.53
C VAL A 2 12.31 13.19 -11.15
N GLY A 3 11.67 14.34 -10.96
CA GLY A 3 10.24 14.40 -10.63
C GLY A 3 9.34 13.77 -11.69
N SER A 4 9.62 14.02 -12.97
CA SER A 4 8.89 13.42 -14.10
C SER A 4 9.09 11.90 -14.17
N ALA A 5 10.30 11.42 -13.89
CA ALA A 5 10.60 9.99 -13.82
C ALA A 5 9.86 9.32 -12.65
N MET A 6 9.85 9.94 -11.47
CA MET A 6 9.10 9.44 -10.31
C MET A 6 7.59 9.40 -10.58
N LEU A 7 7.05 10.43 -11.26
CA LEU A 7 5.65 10.46 -11.65
C LEU A 7 5.31 9.31 -12.60
N LEU A 8 6.10 9.09 -13.65
CA LEU A 8 5.90 7.98 -14.59
C LEU A 8 5.91 6.61 -13.88
N VAL A 9 6.89 6.40 -12.99
CA VAL A 9 6.99 5.16 -12.21
C VAL A 9 5.76 5.00 -11.31
N ALA A 10 5.36 6.04 -10.59
CA ALA A 10 4.16 6.01 -9.75
C ALA A 10 2.89 5.71 -10.55
N THR A 11 2.73 6.32 -11.73
CA THR A 11 1.60 6.05 -12.63
C THR A 11 1.60 4.60 -13.11
N ALA A 12 2.76 4.05 -13.51
CA ALA A 12 2.85 2.67 -13.96
C ALA A 12 2.45 1.67 -12.85
N ILE A 13 2.97 1.88 -11.63
CA ILE A 13 2.63 1.05 -10.46
C ILE A 13 1.14 1.17 -10.13
N PHE A 14 0.59 2.40 -10.15
CA PHE A 14 -0.82 2.65 -9.89
C PHE A 14 -1.73 1.92 -10.89
N LEU A 15 -1.41 1.99 -12.19
CA LEU A 15 -2.17 1.29 -13.23
C LEU A 15 -2.10 -0.23 -13.03
N TYR A 16 -0.91 -0.79 -12.82
CA TYR A 16 -0.74 -2.22 -12.57
C TYR A 16 -1.59 -2.68 -11.37
N TYR A 17 -1.53 -1.94 -10.26
CA TYR A 17 -2.28 -2.27 -9.05
C TYR A 17 -3.80 -2.14 -9.23
N THR A 18 -4.24 -1.10 -9.93
CA THR A 18 -5.66 -0.85 -10.21
C THR A 18 -6.23 -1.94 -11.11
N THR A 19 -5.53 -2.27 -12.20
CA THR A 19 -5.88 -3.37 -13.10
C THR A 19 -5.90 -4.69 -12.34
N TRP A 20 -4.89 -4.98 -11.53
CA TRP A 20 -4.84 -6.17 -10.69
C TRP A 20 -6.05 -6.28 -9.76
N THR A 21 -6.40 -5.20 -9.06
CA THR A 21 -7.46 -5.20 -8.05
C THR A 21 -8.86 -5.26 -8.65
N ILE A 22 -9.08 -4.59 -9.78
CA ILE A 22 -10.40 -4.52 -10.43
C ILE A 22 -10.66 -5.70 -11.35
N LEU A 23 -9.68 -6.15 -12.15
CA LEU A 23 -9.92 -7.19 -13.16
C LEU A 23 -9.93 -8.61 -12.58
N MET A 24 -8.99 -8.95 -11.69
CA MET A 24 -8.86 -10.30 -11.14
C MET A 24 -10.10 -10.90 -10.49
N PRO A 25 -11.01 -10.17 -9.81
CA PRO A 25 -12.24 -10.78 -9.29
C PRO A 25 -13.20 -11.30 -10.38
N PHE A 26 -13.05 -10.87 -11.63
CA PHE A 26 -13.89 -11.29 -12.77
C PHE A 26 -13.24 -12.34 -13.66
N VAL A 27 -12.00 -12.75 -13.36
CA VAL A 27 -11.26 -13.76 -14.12
C VAL A 27 -11.43 -15.12 -13.46
N ASP A 28 -11.76 -16.14 -14.27
CA ASP A 28 -11.96 -17.50 -13.78
C ASP A 28 -10.66 -18.14 -13.29
N THR A 29 -10.79 -18.96 -12.25
CA THR A 29 -9.69 -19.72 -11.67
C THR A 29 -9.10 -20.69 -12.70
N GLY A 30 -7.81 -20.53 -13.00
CA GLY A 30 -7.09 -21.35 -14.00
C GLY A 30 -6.82 -20.62 -15.33
N HIS A 31 -7.29 -19.38 -15.48
CA HIS A 31 -6.93 -18.56 -16.64
C HIS A 31 -5.44 -18.16 -16.60
N PRO A 32 -4.70 -18.18 -17.73
CA PRO A 32 -3.28 -17.81 -17.79
C PRO A 32 -2.96 -16.40 -17.29
N LEU A 33 -3.96 -15.52 -17.25
CA LEU A 33 -3.84 -14.18 -16.68
C LEU A 33 -3.45 -14.20 -15.19
N HIS A 34 -3.78 -15.26 -14.46
CA HIS A 34 -3.38 -15.40 -13.05
C HIS A 34 -1.86 -15.44 -12.87
N ASP A 35 -1.08 -15.80 -13.89
CA ASP A 35 0.40 -15.84 -13.80
C ASP A 35 1.03 -14.44 -13.87
N LEU A 36 0.29 -13.45 -14.40
CA LEU A 36 0.74 -12.05 -14.52
C LEU A 36 0.50 -11.25 -13.23
N PHE A 37 -0.29 -11.79 -12.30
CA PHE A 37 -0.78 -11.08 -11.13
C PHE A 37 -0.59 -11.90 -9.85
N PRO A 38 -0.17 -11.29 -8.74
CA PRO A 38 -0.11 -12.02 -7.47
C PRO A 38 -1.51 -12.49 -7.03
N PRO A 39 -1.59 -13.47 -6.10
CA PRO A 39 -2.87 -13.93 -5.58
C PRO A 39 -3.71 -12.79 -5.02
N ARG A 40 -5.00 -12.76 -5.39
CA ARG A 40 -6.00 -11.73 -5.00
C ARG A 40 -6.02 -11.32 -3.53
N VAL A 41 -5.64 -12.23 -2.63
CA VAL A 41 -5.57 -11.96 -1.19
C VAL A 41 -4.55 -10.83 -0.88
N TRP A 42 -3.47 -10.73 -1.65
CA TRP A 42 -2.45 -9.70 -1.48
C TRP A 42 -2.92 -8.31 -1.89
N ALA A 43 -3.88 -8.20 -2.83
CA ALA A 43 -4.49 -6.92 -3.21
C ALA A 43 -5.23 -6.24 -2.05
N ILE A 44 -5.63 -7.00 -1.01
CA ILE A 44 -6.25 -6.45 0.19
C ILE A 44 -5.22 -6.31 1.32
N ARG A 45 -4.30 -7.27 1.46
CA ARG A 45 -3.30 -7.26 2.54
C ARG A 45 -2.33 -6.09 2.43
N ILE A 46 -1.89 -5.72 1.22
CA ILE A 46 -0.88 -4.65 1.04
C ILE A 46 -1.39 -3.31 1.61
N PRO A 47 -2.57 -2.78 1.23
CA PRO A 47 -3.08 -1.52 1.77
C PRO A 47 -3.34 -1.57 3.28
N VAL A 48 -3.81 -2.72 3.79
CA VAL A 48 -4.06 -2.92 5.22
C VAL A 48 -2.75 -2.84 6.00
N ILE A 49 -1.71 -3.57 5.58
CA ILE A 49 -0.40 -3.55 6.24
C ILE A 49 0.20 -2.14 6.19
N LEU A 50 0.11 -1.45 5.04
CA LEU A 50 0.62 -0.09 4.89
C LEU A 50 -0.06 0.89 5.85
N THR A 51 -1.39 0.80 5.98
CA THR A 51 -2.20 1.66 6.86
C THR A 51 -1.92 1.36 8.34
N LEU A 52 -1.79 0.09 8.70
CA LEU A 52 -1.46 -0.33 10.06
C LEU A 52 -0.04 0.12 10.45
N LEU A 53 0.95 -0.07 9.58
CA LEU A 53 2.31 0.39 9.83
C LEU A 53 2.37 1.92 9.92
N GLY A 54 1.73 2.62 8.98
CA GLY A 54 1.67 4.08 9.00
C GLY A 54 1.02 4.62 10.27
N SER A 55 -0.13 4.07 10.67
CA SER A 55 -0.81 4.48 11.89
C SER A 55 -0.03 4.13 13.16
N ALA A 56 0.62 2.96 13.21
CA ALA A 56 1.48 2.57 14.32
C ALA A 56 2.68 3.52 14.48
N VAL A 57 3.32 3.92 13.38
CA VAL A 57 4.43 4.89 13.39
C VAL A 57 3.95 6.25 13.91
N VAL A 58 2.86 6.77 13.37
CA VAL A 58 2.29 8.06 13.79
C VAL A 58 1.86 8.00 15.26
N GLY A 59 1.14 6.96 15.67
CA GLY A 59 0.67 6.77 17.04
C GLY A 59 1.82 6.66 18.04
N SER A 60 2.88 5.91 17.70
CA SER A 60 4.08 5.78 18.53
C SER A 60 4.80 7.10 18.69
N PHE A 61 4.98 7.85 17.59
CA PHE A 61 5.59 9.17 17.62
C PHE A 61 4.82 10.12 18.53
N LEU A 62 3.49 10.20 18.36
CA LEU A 62 2.63 11.02 19.20
C LEU A 62 2.70 10.61 20.68
N GLY A 63 2.67 9.30 20.98
CA GLY A 63 2.81 8.79 22.35
C GLY A 63 4.12 9.20 23.01
N ILE A 64 5.24 9.11 22.29
CA ILE A 64 6.56 9.54 22.80
C ILE A 64 6.56 11.04 23.10
N VAL A 65 6.00 11.85 22.19
CA VAL A 65 5.92 13.31 22.36
C VAL A 65 5.08 13.67 23.58
N MET A 66 3.95 13.01 23.80
CA MET A 66 3.08 13.21 24.97
C MET A 66 3.78 12.87 26.27
N ILE A 67 4.47 11.72 26.35
CA ILE A 67 5.20 11.31 27.56
C ILE A 67 6.30 12.35 27.89
N ARG A 68 7.02 12.82 26.88
CA ARG A 68 8.13 13.77 27.07
C ARG A 68 7.64 15.18 27.44
N SER A 69 6.49 15.62 26.91
CA SER A 69 5.90 16.92 27.26
C SER A 69 5.34 16.92 28.68
N SER A 70 4.73 15.82 29.14
CA SER A 70 4.28 15.67 30.52
C SER A 70 5.41 15.66 31.55
N ARG A 71 6.61 15.16 31.20
CA ARG A 71 7.79 15.17 32.09
C ARG A 71 8.51 16.51 32.19
N ARG A 72 8.15 17.49 31.35
CA ARG A 72 8.70 18.86 31.38
C ARG A 72 7.80 19.87 32.08
N LYS A 73 6.58 19.47 32.46
CA LYS A 73 5.77 20.16 33.46
C LYS A 73 6.14 19.67 34.84
#